data_AF-A0A661NNN3-F1
#
_entry.id   AF-A0A661NNN3-F1
#
_cell.length_a   1.000
_cell.length_b   1.000
_cell.length_c   1.000
_cell.angle_alpha   90.00
_cell.angle_beta   90.00
_cell.angle_gamma   90.00
#
_symmetry.space_group_name_H-M   'P 1'
#
loop_
_entity.id
_entity.type
_entity.pdbx_description
1 polymer ?
#
loop_
_entity_poly.entity_id
_entity_poly.type
_entity_poly.pdbx_seq_one_letter_code
_entity_poly.pdbx_strand_id
1 'polypeptide(L)' 'MQLQDFHYQLPEELIAQQPATRRTDSRQLHLRPGQGRSELRHLRIGQLP' A
#
# COMPACT_ATOMS: atom_id res chain seq x y z
N MET A 1 15.48 10.95 16.23
CA MET A 1 14.60 10.91 15.03
C MET A 1 13.73 12.13 15.08
N GLN A 2 13.56 12.81 13.95
CA GLN A 2 12.69 13.96 13.83
C GLN A 2 11.42 13.56 13.06
N LEU A 3 10.29 14.22 13.30
CA LEU A 3 8.99 13.86 12.71
C LEU A 3 9.05 13.80 11.16
N GLN A 4 9.78 14.74 10.58
CA GLN A 4 10.01 14.89 9.15
C GLN A 4 10.73 13.70 8.50
N ASP A 5 11.42 12.85 9.27
CA ASP A 5 12.03 11.62 8.74
C ASP A 5 10.97 10.64 8.20
N PHE A 6 9.70 10.83 8.58
CA PHE A 6 8.54 10.02 8.18
C PHE A 6 7.57 10.75 7.24
N HIS A 7 7.90 11.97 6.83
CA HIS A 7 7.05 12.73 5.92
C HIS A 7 7.17 12.21 4.48
N TYR A 8 6.04 12.09 3.79
CA TYR A 8 5.99 11.80 2.36
C TYR A 8 4.86 12.60 1.72
N GLN A 9 5.04 12.94 0.44
CA GLN A 9 4.01 13.60 -0.34
C GLN A 9 2.87 12.61 -0.62
N LEU A 10 1.69 12.87 -0.08
CA LEU A 10 0.46 12.12 -0.33
C LEU A 10 -0.56 13.04 -0.99
N PRO A 11 -0.78 12.93 -2.31
CA PRO A 11 -1.89 13.60 -2.97
C PRO A 11 -3.23 13.23 -2.32
N GLU A 12 -4.09 14.22 -2.09
CA GLU A 12 -5.35 14.04 -1.35
C GLU A 12 -6.31 13.09 -2.08
N GLU A 13 -6.30 13.11 -3.41
CA GLU A 13 -7.09 12.24 -4.26
C GLU A 13 -6.75 10.74 -4.14
N LEU A 14 -5.57 10.42 -3.58
CA LEU A 14 -5.17 9.03 -3.30
C LEU A 14 -5.70 8.52 -1.95
N ILE A 15 -6.27 9.38 -1.12
CA ILE A 15 -6.97 8.98 0.11
C ILE A 15 -8.37 8.51 -0.28
N ALA A 16 -8.60 7.20 -0.12
CA ALA A 16 -9.88 6.60 -0.46
C ALA A 16 -11.03 7.20 0.38
N GLN A 17 -11.99 7.82 -0.29
CA GLN A 17 -13.19 8.40 0.34
C GLN A 17 -14.25 7.35 0.68
N GLN A 18 -14.19 6.20 -0.02
CA GLN A 18 -15.06 5.05 0.20
C GLN A 18 -14.26 3.76 -0.07
N PRO A 19 -14.64 2.63 0.54
CA PRO A 19 -14.01 1.35 0.22
C PRO A 19 -14.24 0.96 -1.24
N ALA A 20 -13.43 0.01 -1.73
CA ALA A 20 -13.66 -0.60 -3.04
C ALA A 20 -15.05 -1.27 -3.10
N THR A 21 -15.71 -1.21 -4.26
CA THR A 21 -17.06 -1.77 -4.48
C THR A 21 -17.17 -3.24 -4.04
N ARG A 22 -16.11 -4.03 -4.28
CA ARG A 22 -15.92 -5.34 -3.66
C ARG A 22 -14.67 -5.29 -2.80
N ARG A 23 -14.79 -5.73 -1.56
CA ARG A 23 -13.70 -5.62 -0.57
C ARG A 23 -12.41 -6.34 -1.02
N THR A 24 -12.55 -7.47 -1.71
CA THR A 24 -11.45 -8.30 -2.26
C THR A 24 -10.65 -7.61 -3.38
N ASP A 25 -11.22 -6.58 -4.01
CA ASP A 25 -10.58 -5.89 -5.15
C ASP A 25 -9.58 -4.82 -4.69
N SER A 26 -9.53 -4.53 -3.38
CA SER A 26 -8.51 -3.69 -2.75
C SER A 26 -7.10 -4.17 -3.13
N ARG A 27 -6.21 -3.22 -3.43
CA ARG A 27 -4.80 -3.52 -3.72
C ARG A 27 -4.10 -3.99 -2.46
N GLN A 28 -3.15 -4.90 -2.64
CA GLN A 28 -2.21 -5.31 -1.60
C GLN A 28 -0.79 -5.05 -2.09
N LEU A 29 -0.02 -4.30 -1.31
CA LEU A 29 1.41 -4.15 -1.52
C LEU A 29 2.15 -5.18 -0.65
N HIS A 30 2.76 -6.19 -1.29
CA HIS A 30 3.54 -7.20 -0.58
C HIS A 30 5.02 -6.80 -0.64
N LEU A 31 5.62 -6.67 0.55
CA LEU A 31 7.01 -6.26 0.76
C LEU A 31 7.70 -7.28 1.68
N ARG A 32 8.95 -7.64 1.37
CA ARG A 32 9.79 -8.44 2.27
C ARG A 32 10.75 -7.54 3.07
N PRO A 33 10.84 -7.69 4.40
CA PRO A 33 11.77 -6.92 5.22
C PRO A 33 13.23 -7.08 4.74
N GLY A 34 14.00 -6.00 4.76
CA GLY A 34 15.43 -6.03 4.43
C GLY A 34 15.79 -6.11 2.94
N GLN A 35 14.81 -6.34 2.04
CA GLN A 35 15.07 -6.51 0.61
C GLN A 35 14.66 -5.30 -0.24
N GLY A 36 13.98 -4.31 0.35
CA GLY A 36 13.68 -3.04 -0.32
C GLY A 36 12.79 -3.21 -1.55
N ARG A 37 13.08 -2.45 -2.63
CA ARG A 37 12.24 -2.40 -3.83
C ARG A 37 12.33 -3.63 -4.73
N SER A 38 13.39 -4.44 -4.65
CA SER A 38 13.61 -5.58 -5.55
C SER A 38 12.62 -6.72 -5.35
N GLU A 39 11.94 -6.77 -4.21
CA GLU A 39 10.92 -7.79 -3.91
C GLU A 39 9.51 -7.20 -3.71
N LEU A 40 9.27 -5.98 -4.20
CA LEU A 40 7.95 -5.36 -4.16
C LEU A 40 7.00 -6.05 -5.13
N ARG A 41 5.85 -6.52 -4.65
CA ARG A 41 4.80 -7.12 -5.48
C ARG A 41 3.48 -6.38 -5.31
N HIS A 42 2.79 -6.17 -6.43
CA HIS A 42 1.44 -5.65 -6.46
C HIS A 42 0.44 -6.80 -6.63
N LEU A 43 -0.40 -7.00 -5.61
CA LEU A 43 -1.40 -8.05 -5.55
C LEU A 43 -2.78 -7.45 -5.27
N ARG A 44 -3.78 -8.32 -5.13
CA ARG A 44 -5.12 -8.01 -4.64
C ARG A 44 -5.39 -8.79 -3.37
N ILE A 45 -6.22 -8.24 -2.48
CA ILE A 45 -6.61 -8.94 -1.24
C ILE A 45 -7.26 -10.29 -1.53
N GLY A 46 -8.06 -10.41 -2.60
CA GLY A 46 -8.67 -11.68 -3.01
C GLY A 46 -7.70 -12.76 -3.49
N GLN A 47 -6.39 -12.48 -3.58
CA GLN A 47 -5.34 -13.45 -3.93
C GLN A 47 -4.64 -14.03 -2.69
N LEU A 48 -5.04 -13.61 -1.48
CA LEU A 48 -4.57 -14.23 -0.25
C LEU A 48 -5.15 -15.66 -0.14
N PRO A 49 -4.35 -16.63 0.34
CA PRO A 49 -4.81 -17.99 0.58
C PRO A 49 -5.88 -18.06 1.68
#